data_AF-A0A0W0U5J7-F1
#
_entry.id   AF-A0A0W0U5J7-F1
#
_cell.length_a   1.000
_cell.length_b   1.000
_cell.length_c   1.000
_cell.angle_alpha   90.00
_cell.angle_beta   90.00
_cell.angle_gamma   90.00
#
_symmetry.space_group_name_H-M   'P 1'
#
loop_
_entity.id
_entity.type
_entity.pdbx_description
1 polymer ?
#
loop_
_entity_poly.entity_id
_entity_poly.type
_entity_poly.pdbx_seq_one_letter_code
_entity_poly.pdbx_strand_id
1 'polypeptide(L)'
;LGQALSKGDRFDWVVQKAVELGVSRITPLITQHTVVRLDAQRLTKKCEQWQAIAVAACEQSGRNRVPVVEPVQRFEDFVAIETSASRFILHPESGARARDFATSSTDACLLVGPEGGFGEAEVELARTHGFRALQLGPRILRTETAAIVALSVLQALAGDL
;
A
#
# COMPACT_ATOMS: atom_id res chain seq x y z
N LEU A 1 -0.58 0.78 -4.64
CA LEU A 1 -0.34 0.49 -3.21
C LEU A 1 0.80 1.37 -2.72
N GLY A 2 0.54 2.35 -1.87
CA GLY A 2 1.55 3.06 -1.10
C GLY A 2 1.78 2.33 0.23
N GLN A 3 2.92 1.67 0.36
CA GLN A 3 3.25 0.82 1.51
C GLN A 3 4.38 1.48 2.30
N ALA A 4 4.14 1.79 3.58
CA ALA A 4 5.21 2.27 4.45
C ALA A 4 6.31 1.21 4.60
N LEU A 5 7.56 1.66 4.61
CA LEU A 5 8.72 0.78 4.81
C LEU A 5 8.66 0.10 6.18
N SER A 6 8.90 -1.20 6.19
CA SER A 6 8.94 -2.04 7.39
C SER A 6 10.32 -2.66 7.57
N LYS A 7 10.67 -3.05 8.81
CA LYS A 7 11.97 -3.68 9.11
C LYS A 7 12.01 -5.14 8.63
N GLY A 8 13.19 -5.58 8.24
CA GLY A 8 13.45 -6.95 7.83
C GLY A 8 12.75 -7.30 6.52
N ASP A 9 12.30 -8.55 6.40
CA ASP A 9 11.78 -9.10 5.14
C ASP A 9 10.24 -8.94 5.02
N ARG A 10 9.63 -8.15 5.91
CA ARG A 10 8.18 -7.91 5.88
C ARG A 10 7.75 -7.22 4.59
N PHE A 11 8.52 -6.24 4.13
CA PHE A 11 8.23 -5.54 2.88
C PHE A 11 8.37 -6.46 1.67
N ASP A 12 9.39 -7.33 1.66
CA ASP A 12 9.61 -8.33 0.62
C ASP A 12 8.37 -9.25 0.48
N TRP A 13 7.80 -9.69 1.61
CA TRP A 13 6.57 -10.48 1.63
C TRP A 13 5.34 -9.70 1.15
N VAL A 14 5.20 -8.43 1.53
CA VAL A 14 4.11 -7.57 1.01
C VAL A 14 4.21 -7.42 -0.51
N VAL A 15 5.41 -7.22 -1.06
CA VAL A 15 5.59 -7.13 -2.51
C VAL A 15 5.13 -8.41 -3.19
N GLN A 16 5.60 -9.57 -2.72
CA GLN A 16 5.22 -10.87 -3.27
C GLN A 16 3.69 -11.05 -3.26
N LYS A 17 3.05 -10.85 -2.10
CA LYS A 17 1.61 -11.11 -1.93
C LYS A 17 0.73 -10.06 -2.58
N ALA A 18 1.18 -8.81 -2.64
CA ALA A 18 0.47 -7.78 -3.39
C ALA A 18 0.47 -8.08 -4.89
N VAL A 19 1.57 -8.63 -5.43
CA VAL A 19 1.63 -9.07 -6.83
C VAL A 19 0.67 -10.23 -7.08
N GLU A 20 0.65 -11.25 -6.22
CA GLU A 20 -0.31 -12.36 -6.32
C GLU A 20 -1.77 -11.86 -6.28
N LEU A 21 -2.06 -10.83 -5.47
CA LEU A 21 -3.38 -10.19 -5.37
C LEU A 21 -3.67 -9.13 -6.44
N GLY A 22 -2.92 -9.11 -7.55
CA GLY A 22 -3.26 -8.29 -8.70
C GLY A 22 -2.87 -6.81 -8.62
N VAL A 23 -2.04 -6.39 -7.65
CA VAL A 23 -1.61 -4.98 -7.57
C VAL A 23 -0.96 -4.52 -8.89
N SER A 24 -1.24 -3.30 -9.32
CA SER A 24 -0.70 -2.72 -10.56
C SER A 24 0.59 -1.92 -10.36
N ARG A 25 0.74 -1.28 -9.18
CA ARG A 25 1.91 -0.47 -8.81
C ARG A 25 2.12 -0.49 -7.29
N ILE A 26 3.37 -0.59 -6.87
CA ILE A 26 3.79 -0.52 -5.47
C ILE A 26 4.74 0.66 -5.31
N THR A 27 4.46 1.55 -4.35
CA THR A 27 5.33 2.66 -3.99
C THR A 27 5.74 2.50 -2.53
N PRO A 28 7.02 2.25 -2.25
CA PRO A 28 7.55 2.26 -0.89
C PRO A 28 7.51 3.69 -0.33
N LEU A 29 6.99 3.86 0.89
CA LEU A 29 6.80 5.17 1.51
C LEU A 29 7.66 5.33 2.77
N ILE A 30 8.24 6.52 2.90
CA ILE A 30 8.77 7.04 4.15
C ILE A 30 7.68 7.91 4.78
N THR A 31 7.24 7.48 5.97
CA THR A 31 6.24 8.15 6.82
C THR A 31 6.88 8.61 8.12
N GLN A 32 6.14 9.39 8.92
CA GLN A 32 6.59 9.90 10.22
C GLN A 32 7.11 8.79 11.15
N HIS A 33 6.42 7.65 11.21
CA HIS A 33 6.78 6.52 12.07
C HIS A 33 7.61 5.44 11.36
N THR A 34 8.15 5.73 10.18
CA THR A 34 9.05 4.80 9.49
C THR A 34 10.38 4.68 10.24
N VAL A 35 10.67 3.48 10.72
CA VAL A 35 11.89 3.21 11.53
C VAL A 35 13.10 2.83 10.66
N VAL A 36 12.88 2.54 9.38
CA VAL A 36 13.93 2.16 8.44
C VAL A 36 14.69 3.42 8.00
N ARG A 37 15.98 3.49 8.32
CA ARG A 37 16.90 4.53 7.84
C ARG A 37 17.98 3.87 6.99
N LEU A 38 17.89 4.06 5.68
CA LEU A 38 18.84 3.54 4.70
C LEU A 38 19.43 4.71 3.92
N ASP A 39 20.71 4.60 3.55
CA ASP A 39 21.32 5.53 2.60
C ASP A 39 20.75 5.31 1.18
N ALA A 40 20.99 6.28 0.29
CA ALA A 40 20.47 6.25 -1.08
C ALA A 40 20.89 4.99 -1.84
N GLN A 41 22.14 4.53 -1.67
CA GLN A 41 22.66 3.36 -2.38
C GLN A 41 21.95 2.07 -1.94
N ARG A 42 21.67 1.92 -0.64
CA ARG A 42 20.92 0.78 -0.09
C ARG A 42 19.45 0.81 -0.50
N LEU A 43 18.84 2.00 -0.59
CA LEU A 43 17.47 2.15 -1.09
C LEU A 43 17.36 1.69 -2.54
N THR A 44 18.30 2.10 -3.41
CA THR A 44 18.32 1.65 -4.81
C THR A 44 18.41 0.12 -4.91
N LYS A 45 19.34 -0.50 -4.19
CA LYS A 45 19.47 -1.97 -4.16
C LYS A 45 18.21 -2.67 -3.63
N LYS A 46 17.53 -2.08 -2.65
CA LYS A 46 16.27 -2.61 -2.13
C LYS A 46 15.14 -2.52 -3.17
N CYS A 47 15.03 -1.41 -3.89
CA CYS A 47 14.07 -1.29 -5.00
C CYS A 47 14.34 -2.33 -6.10
N GLU A 48 15.59 -2.55 -6.49
CA GLU A 48 15.97 -3.60 -7.45
C GLU A 48 15.57 -4.99 -6.95
N GLN A 49 15.84 -5.30 -5.68
CA GLN A 49 15.44 -6.55 -5.05
C GLN A 49 13.92 -6.74 -5.07
N TRP A 50 13.15 -5.70 -4.71
CA TRP A 50 11.68 -5.76 -4.72
C TRP A 50 11.11 -5.91 -6.13
N GLN A 51 11.72 -5.24 -7.12
CA GLN A 51 11.33 -5.43 -8.51
C GLN A 51 11.57 -6.88 -8.97
N ALA A 52 12.68 -7.51 -8.55
CA ALA A 52 12.94 -8.92 -8.81
C ALA A 52 11.93 -9.86 -8.13
N ILE A 53 11.52 -9.56 -6.88
CA ILE A 53 10.46 -10.29 -6.18
C ILE A 53 9.12 -10.17 -6.93
N ALA A 54 8.81 -8.97 -7.44
CA ALA A 54 7.60 -8.76 -8.23
C ALA A 54 7.61 -9.57 -9.54
N VAL A 55 8.76 -9.69 -10.22
CA VAL A 55 8.92 -10.55 -11.40
C VAL A 55 8.67 -12.01 -11.04
N ALA A 56 9.35 -12.53 -10.02
CA ALA A 56 9.19 -13.93 -9.60
C ALA A 56 7.75 -14.26 -9.15
N ALA A 57 7.09 -13.32 -8.47
CA ALA A 57 5.69 -13.48 -8.08
C ALA A 57 4.75 -13.48 -9.30
N CYS A 58 5.03 -12.69 -10.34
CA CYS A 58 4.29 -12.74 -11.60
C CYS A 58 4.45 -14.09 -12.32
N GLU A 59 5.69 -14.61 -12.39
CA GLU A 59 5.97 -15.93 -12.97
C GLU A 59 5.18 -17.03 -12.25
N GLN A 60 5.12 -16.99 -10.92
CA GLN A 60 4.39 -17.97 -10.12
C GLN A 60 2.86 -17.84 -10.25
N SER A 61 2.35 -16.60 -10.26
CA SER A 61 0.90 -16.31 -10.30
C SER A 61 0.29 -16.31 -11.71
N GLY A 62 1.11 -16.45 -12.76
CA GLY A 62 0.64 -16.44 -14.15
C GLY A 62 0.29 -15.05 -14.68
N ARG A 63 0.76 -13.97 -14.03
CA ARG A 63 0.53 -12.59 -14.48
C ARG A 63 1.50 -12.22 -15.60
N ASN A 64 0.98 -11.89 -16.77
CA ASN A 64 1.78 -11.46 -17.93
C ASN A 64 2.20 -9.97 -17.90
N ARG A 65 1.84 -9.24 -16.84
CA ARG A 65 2.21 -7.83 -16.65
C ARG A 65 2.80 -7.65 -15.27
N VAL A 66 4.11 -7.41 -15.21
CA VAL A 66 4.83 -7.16 -13.96
C VAL A 66 4.46 -5.77 -13.43
N PRO A 67 4.02 -5.65 -12.15
CA PRO A 67 3.79 -4.34 -11.56
C PRO A 67 5.12 -3.62 -11.31
N VAL A 68 5.09 -2.30 -11.45
CA VAL A 68 6.26 -1.47 -11.17
C VAL A 68 6.38 -1.27 -9.66
N VAL A 69 7.58 -1.50 -9.13
CA VAL A 69 7.99 -1.03 -7.80
C VAL A 69 8.71 0.30 -7.96
N GLU A 70 8.06 1.38 -7.53
CA GLU A 70 8.60 2.73 -7.65
C GLU A 70 9.80 2.95 -6.73
N PRO A 71 10.64 3.97 -7.02
CA PRO A 71 11.57 4.51 -6.04
C PRO A 71 10.85 4.87 -4.74
N VAL A 72 11.58 4.81 -3.63
CA VAL A 72 11.05 5.20 -2.32
C VAL A 72 10.68 6.69 -2.34
N GLN A 73 9.47 7.01 -1.91
CA GLN A 73 8.94 8.38 -1.88
C GLN A 73 8.60 8.81 -0.46
N ARG A 74 8.58 10.13 -0.21
CA ARG A 74 8.01 10.66 1.02
C ARG A 74 6.48 10.61 0.92
N PHE A 75 5.84 10.42 2.07
CA PHE A 75 4.39 10.38 2.16
C PHE A 75 3.70 11.60 1.53
N GLU A 76 4.20 12.81 1.83
CA GLU A 76 3.65 14.07 1.32
C GLU A 76 3.69 14.17 -0.21
N ASP A 77 4.78 13.70 -0.84
CA ASP A 77 4.92 13.69 -2.29
C ASP A 77 3.94 12.72 -2.93
N PHE A 78 3.75 11.55 -2.30
CA PHE A 78 2.86 10.52 -2.82
C PHE A 78 1.39 10.93 -2.79
N VAL A 79 0.91 11.51 -1.68
CA VAL A 79 -0.51 11.91 -1.56
C VAL A 79 -0.89 13.07 -2.48
N ALA A 80 0.10 13.88 -2.89
CA ALA A 80 -0.08 14.98 -3.83
C ALA A 80 -0.30 14.54 -5.27
N ILE A 81 0.00 13.28 -5.63
CA ILE A 81 -0.15 12.76 -6.99
C ILE A 81 -1.64 12.67 -7.37
N GLU A 82 -2.05 13.45 -8.37
CA GLU A 82 -3.40 13.42 -8.93
C GLU A 82 -3.74 12.07 -9.58
N THR A 83 -4.93 11.55 -9.31
CA THR A 83 -5.43 10.30 -9.89
C THR A 83 -6.96 10.28 -9.83
N SER A 84 -7.59 9.61 -10.80
CA SER A 84 -9.02 9.29 -10.83
C SER A 84 -9.39 8.05 -9.98
N ALA A 85 -8.39 7.36 -9.41
CA ALA A 85 -8.61 6.19 -8.57
C ALA A 85 -9.31 6.55 -7.25
N SER A 86 -10.10 5.62 -6.72
CA SER A 86 -10.61 5.73 -5.36
C SER A 86 -9.47 5.69 -4.35
N ARG A 87 -9.33 6.71 -3.51
CA ARG A 87 -8.22 6.85 -2.56
C ARG A 87 -8.63 6.39 -1.16
N PHE A 88 -7.83 5.51 -0.57
CA PHE A 88 -8.05 4.89 0.73
C PHE A 88 -6.82 4.95 1.61
N ILE A 89 -7.00 5.25 2.88
CA ILE A 89 -5.96 5.17 3.91
C ILE A 89 -6.39 4.22 5.02
N LEU A 90 -5.59 3.21 5.32
CA LEU A 90 -5.90 2.31 6.42
C LEU A 90 -5.72 3.03 7.76
N HIS A 91 -6.82 3.17 8.50
CA HIS A 91 -6.82 3.84 9.80
C HIS A 91 -7.87 3.20 10.73
N PRO A 92 -7.50 2.84 11.97
CA PRO A 92 -8.39 2.13 12.89
C PRO A 92 -9.61 2.96 13.31
N GLU A 93 -9.48 4.29 13.34
CA GLU A 93 -10.54 5.20 13.78
C GLU A 93 -11.19 5.91 12.59
N SER A 94 -11.84 5.15 11.71
CA SER A 94 -12.49 5.74 10.53
C SER A 94 -14.00 5.56 10.48
N GLY A 95 -14.57 4.67 11.29
CA GLY A 95 -16.03 4.39 11.33
C GLY A 95 -16.57 3.74 10.05
N ALA A 96 -16.01 4.10 8.90
CA ALA A 96 -16.31 3.57 7.58
C ALA A 96 -15.61 2.22 7.35
N ARG A 97 -16.42 1.25 6.96
CA ARG A 97 -16.01 -0.12 6.64
C ARG A 97 -15.86 -0.25 5.13
N ALA A 98 -15.12 -1.27 4.69
CA ALA A 98 -14.93 -1.55 3.27
C ALA A 98 -16.23 -1.57 2.45
N ARG A 99 -17.31 -2.14 3.02
CA ARG A 99 -18.63 -2.23 2.39
C ARG A 99 -19.32 -0.88 2.17
N ASP A 100 -18.91 0.15 2.91
CA ASP A 100 -19.49 1.50 2.80
C ASP A 100 -18.91 2.25 1.60
N PHE A 101 -17.85 1.70 0.99
CA PHE A 101 -17.22 2.24 -0.19
C PHE A 101 -17.74 1.51 -1.43
N ALA A 102 -18.86 2.00 -1.97
CA ALA A 102 -19.19 1.72 -3.36
C ALA A 102 -18.11 2.39 -4.22
N THR A 103 -17.30 1.59 -4.91
CA THR A 103 -16.28 2.11 -5.81
C THR A 103 -16.93 2.43 -7.14
N SER A 104 -17.03 3.72 -7.49
CA SER A 104 -17.45 4.15 -8.83
C SER A 104 -16.36 3.92 -9.89
N SER A 105 -15.14 3.62 -9.45
CA SER A 105 -13.97 3.34 -10.27
C SER A 105 -13.42 1.96 -9.93
N THR A 106 -12.95 1.23 -10.93
CA THR A 106 -12.23 -0.04 -10.76
C THR A 106 -10.82 0.17 -10.22
N ASP A 107 -10.31 1.41 -10.25
CA ASP A 107 -8.97 1.74 -9.78
C ASP A 107 -9.00 2.22 -8.33
N ALA A 108 -8.07 1.72 -7.52
CA ALA A 108 -7.90 2.12 -6.13
C ALA A 108 -6.43 2.48 -5.80
N CYS A 109 -6.26 3.57 -5.06
CA CYS A 109 -5.01 3.96 -4.43
C CYS A 109 -5.11 3.74 -2.92
N LEU A 110 -4.33 2.79 -2.41
CA LEU A 110 -4.37 2.38 -1.00
C LEU A 110 -3.08 2.78 -0.29
N LEU A 111 -3.21 3.41 0.88
CA LEU A 111 -2.14 3.71 1.82
C LEU A 111 -2.15 2.75 3.01
N VAL A 112 -1.00 2.13 3.27
CA VAL A 112 -0.78 1.23 4.41
C VAL A 112 0.39 1.74 5.25
N GLY A 113 0.11 2.03 6.52
CA GLY A 113 1.09 2.63 7.44
C GLY A 113 2.06 1.61 8.05
N PRO A 114 3.13 2.10 8.72
CA PRO A 114 4.07 1.26 9.46
C PRO A 114 3.41 0.70 10.74
N GLU A 115 4.16 -0.05 11.54
CA GLU A 115 3.63 -0.64 12.78
C GLU A 115 3.14 0.43 13.78
N GLY A 116 3.73 1.63 13.75
CA GLY A 116 3.29 2.78 14.54
C GLY A 116 2.10 3.56 13.97
N GLY A 117 1.51 3.08 12.87
CA GLY A 117 0.44 3.78 12.16
C GLY A 117 0.90 5.09 11.52
N PHE A 118 -0.06 5.80 10.93
CA PHE A 118 0.12 7.18 10.46
C PHE A 118 -0.04 8.16 11.61
N GLY A 119 0.72 9.26 11.60
CA GLY A 119 0.48 10.37 12.50
C GLY A 119 -0.83 11.11 12.16
N GLU A 120 -1.42 11.82 13.13
CA GLU A 120 -2.65 12.59 12.90
C GLU A 120 -2.51 13.59 11.74
N ALA A 121 -1.35 14.28 11.66
CA ALA A 121 -1.06 15.20 10.57
C ALA A 121 -0.97 14.51 9.20
N GLU A 122 -0.46 13.27 9.13
CA GLU A 122 -0.43 12.49 7.89
C GLU A 122 -1.83 12.07 7.46
N VAL A 123 -2.67 11.64 8.41
CA VAL A 123 -4.06 11.28 8.13
C VAL A 123 -4.84 12.49 7.62
N GLU A 124 -4.66 13.65 8.24
CA GLU A 124 -5.33 14.88 7.80
C GLU A 124 -4.82 15.33 6.43
N LEU A 125 -3.50 15.29 6.19
CA LEU A 125 -2.94 15.58 4.88
C LEU A 125 -3.47 14.63 3.79
N ALA A 126 -3.64 13.35 4.08
CA ALA A 126 -4.25 12.41 3.14
C ALA A 126 -5.72 12.79 2.85
N ARG A 127 -6.47 13.18 3.89
CA ARG A 127 -7.88 13.61 3.74
C ARG A 127 -8.02 14.85 2.87
N THR A 128 -7.13 15.85 3.02
CA THR A 128 -7.15 17.04 2.14
C THR A 128 -6.86 16.67 0.68
N HIS A 129 -6.13 15.58 0.45
CA HIS A 129 -5.92 14.97 -0.87
C HIS A 129 -6.98 13.90 -1.22
N GLY A 130 -8.13 13.90 -0.56
CA GLY A 130 -9.27 13.04 -0.91
C GLY A 130 -9.12 11.56 -0.54
N PHE A 131 -8.14 11.19 0.28
CA PHE A 131 -8.09 9.84 0.85
C PHE A 131 -9.18 9.66 1.90
N ARG A 132 -9.95 8.58 1.72
CA ARG A 132 -10.98 8.18 2.68
C ARG A 132 -10.42 7.12 3.62
N ALA A 133 -10.67 7.28 4.91
CA ALA A 133 -10.14 6.36 5.90
C ALA A 133 -10.92 5.04 5.89
N LEU A 134 -10.21 3.91 5.90
CA LEU A 134 -10.74 2.56 5.76
C LEU A 134 -10.34 1.70 6.96
N GLN A 135 -11.32 1.14 7.66
CA GLN A 135 -11.11 0.24 8.80
C GLN A 135 -11.32 -1.24 8.40
N LEU A 136 -10.35 -2.09 8.75
CA LEU A 136 -10.39 -3.54 8.50
C LEU A 136 -10.82 -4.33 9.74
N GLY A 137 -12.08 -4.10 10.16
CA GLY A 137 -12.63 -4.73 11.35
C GLY A 137 -12.06 -4.16 12.67
N PRO A 138 -12.39 -4.77 13.81
CA PRO A 138 -12.11 -4.19 15.13
C PRO A 138 -10.71 -4.48 15.67
N ARG A 139 -9.90 -5.30 14.99
CA ARG A 139 -8.59 -5.75 15.47
C ARG A 139 -7.48 -5.00 14.76
N ILE A 140 -6.44 -4.64 15.50
CA ILE A 140 -5.22 -4.09 14.92
C ILE A 140 -4.50 -5.22 14.17
N LEU A 141 -4.39 -5.07 12.85
CA LEU A 141 -3.64 -5.97 12.00
C LEU A 141 -2.18 -5.51 11.94
N ARG A 142 -1.26 -6.47 11.78
CA ARG A 142 0.12 -6.13 11.41
C ARG A 142 0.13 -5.47 10.03
N THR A 143 1.09 -4.57 9.80
CA THR A 143 1.24 -3.82 8.56
C THR A 143 1.13 -4.70 7.32
N GLU A 144 1.85 -5.82 7.29
CA GLU A 144 1.86 -6.75 6.18
C GLU A 144 0.52 -7.47 5.97
N THR A 145 -0.14 -7.83 7.07
CA THR A 145 -1.48 -8.45 7.03
C THR A 145 -2.53 -7.44 6.57
N ALA A 146 -2.43 -6.19 7.03
CA ALA A 146 -3.34 -5.12 6.64
C ALA A 146 -3.29 -4.87 5.13
N ALA A 147 -2.09 -4.88 4.52
CA ALA A 147 -1.92 -4.74 3.08
C ALA A 147 -2.64 -5.85 2.30
N ILE A 148 -2.41 -7.11 2.67
CA ILE A 148 -3.02 -8.28 2.00
C ILE A 148 -4.53 -8.29 2.16
N VAL A 149 -5.03 -8.07 3.37
CA VAL A 149 -6.46 -8.06 3.63
C VAL A 149 -7.13 -6.92 2.88
N ALA A 150 -6.55 -5.71 2.87
CA ALA A 150 -7.10 -4.59 2.13
C ALA A 150 -7.16 -4.87 0.62
N LEU A 151 -6.08 -5.38 0.02
CA LEU A 151 -6.06 -5.73 -1.39
C LEU A 151 -7.10 -6.81 -1.71
N SER A 152 -7.18 -7.87 -0.90
CA SER A 152 -8.18 -8.94 -1.08
C SER A 152 -9.61 -8.40 -1.02
N VAL A 153 -9.89 -7.52 -0.07
CA VAL A 153 -11.21 -6.90 0.07
C VAL A 153 -11.53 -5.96 -1.10
N LEU A 154 -10.57 -5.17 -1.57
CA LEU A 154 -10.79 -4.30 -2.74
C LEU A 154 -11.02 -5.13 -4.01
N GLN A 155 -10.28 -6.23 -4.20
CA GLN A 155 -10.49 -7.14 -5.32
C GLN A 155 -11.87 -7.81 -5.26
N ALA A 156 -12.32 -8.26 -4.08
CA ALA A 156 -13.64 -8.87 -3.92
C ALA A 156 -14.80 -7.88 -4.11
N LEU A 157 -14.56 -6.57 -3.92
CA LEU A 157 -15.58 -5.54 -4.06
C LEU A 157 -15.65 -4.96 -5.48
N ALA A 158 -14.53 -4.84 -6.16
CA ALA A 158 -14.39 -4.03 -7.38
C ALA A 158 -13.50 -4.64 -8.46
N GLY A 159 -12.88 -5.79 -8.17
CA GLY A 159 -11.93 -6.47 -9.03
C GLY A 159 -12.45 -7.83 -9.50
N ASP A 160 -11.56 -8.81 -9.53
CA ASP A 160 -11.79 -10.13 -10.14
C ASP A 160 -11.72 -11.31 -9.14
N LEU A 161 -11.88 -11.03 -7.84
CA LEU A 161 -11.91 -12.05 -6.77
C LEU A 161 -13.33 -12.47 -6.39
#